data_AF-A0A3C1RLP0-F1
#
_entry.id   AF-A0A3C1RLP0-F1
#
_cell.length_a   1.000
_cell.length_b   1.000
_cell.length_c   1.000
_cell.angle_alpha   90.00
_cell.angle_beta   90.00
_cell.angle_gamma   90.00
#
_symmetry.space_group_name_H-M   'P 1'
#
loop_
_entity.id
_entity.type
_entity.pdbx_description
1 polymer ?
#
loop_
_entity_poly.entity_id
_entity_poly.type
_entity_poly.pdbx_seq_one_letter_code
_entity_poly.pdbx_strand_id
1 'polypeptide(L)'
;MNKNLLFKNTKLRLTCYYAGVMGVILSICGLGVYEAIAHAHWMTLDREIKSVAETLHDSLETVLQEPGFLEPDVLRIIPDLCLIKSDKNIPLNYPNLALNCLPTSDEKNKKNHRLAPYHNNSYLIRLFNNSGQLVAFTGKDLFPHSSGEIWQTFRDKNGIRYRQYALVLHTRNQQNWGTLQLGRSLQDFDQYM
;
A
#
# COMPACT_ATOMS: atom_id res chain seq x y z
N MET A 1 -16.74 -21.48 68.69
CA MET A 1 -17.42 -21.06 67.46
C MET A 1 -16.37 -20.80 66.37
N ASN A 2 -15.79 -21.85 65.75
CA ASN A 2 -14.66 -21.65 64.81
C ASN A 2 -14.42 -22.84 63.82
N LYS A 3 -15.49 -23.45 63.28
CA LYS A 3 -15.38 -24.63 62.39
C LYS A 3 -15.48 -24.34 60.89
N ASN A 4 -15.68 -23.08 60.48
CA ASN A 4 -16.01 -22.74 59.08
C ASN A 4 -14.83 -22.18 58.26
N LEU A 5 -13.70 -21.82 58.88
CA LEU A 5 -12.54 -21.23 58.19
C LEU A 5 -11.73 -22.23 57.36
N LEU A 6 -11.59 -23.47 57.84
CA LEU A 6 -10.87 -24.54 57.13
C LEU A 6 -11.58 -24.95 55.83
N PHE A 7 -12.91 -25.11 55.87
CA PHE A 7 -13.70 -25.41 54.67
C PHE A 7 -13.69 -24.26 53.64
N LYS A 8 -13.62 -23.01 54.12
CA LYS A 8 -13.60 -21.82 53.26
C LYS A 8 -12.26 -21.70 52.52
N ASN A 9 -11.14 -21.99 53.18
CA ASN A 9 -9.80 -21.96 52.56
C ASN A 9 -9.61 -23.06 51.50
N THR A 10 -10.12 -24.27 51.74
CA THR A 10 -10.06 -25.37 50.75
C THR A 10 -10.89 -25.04 49.50
N LYS A 11 -12.10 -24.50 49.68
CA LYS A 11 -12.93 -24.02 48.55
C LYS A 11 -12.29 -22.87 47.79
N LEU A 12 -11.66 -21.92 48.48
CA LEU A 12 -10.98 -20.79 47.83
C LEU A 12 -9.81 -21.28 46.98
N ARG A 13 -9.02 -22.23 47.49
CA ARG A 13 -7.87 -22.80 46.79
C ARG A 13 -8.29 -23.54 45.52
N LEU A 14 -9.34 -24.37 45.59
CA LEU A 14 -9.94 -25.02 44.43
C LEU A 14 -10.44 -24.00 43.40
N THR A 15 -11.16 -22.96 43.85
CA THR A 15 -11.69 -21.91 42.97
C THR A 15 -10.56 -21.15 42.26
N CYS A 16 -9.46 -20.84 42.95
CA CYS A 16 -8.29 -20.21 42.34
C CYS A 16 -7.62 -21.11 41.30
N TYR A 17 -7.50 -22.42 41.54
CA TYR A 17 -6.96 -23.34 40.54
C TYR A 17 -7.87 -23.41 39.30
N TYR A 18 -9.18 -23.53 39.47
CA TYR A 18 -10.13 -23.54 38.35
C TYR A 18 -10.13 -22.22 37.58
N ALA A 19 -10.17 -21.08 38.29
CA ALA A 19 -10.11 -19.77 37.67
C ALA A 19 -8.78 -19.54 36.94
N GLY A 20 -7.67 -20.01 37.50
CA GLY A 20 -6.35 -19.94 36.89
C GLY A 20 -6.28 -20.75 35.60
N VAL A 21 -6.68 -22.02 35.64
CA VAL A 21 -6.68 -22.90 34.45
C VAL A 21 -7.60 -22.35 33.36
N MET A 22 -8.83 -21.96 33.70
CA MET A 22 -9.77 -21.38 32.74
C MET A 22 -9.25 -20.06 32.18
N GLY A 23 -8.64 -19.21 33.01
CA GLY A 23 -8.03 -17.95 32.58
C GLY A 23 -6.86 -18.18 31.61
N VAL A 24 -6.00 -19.15 31.89
CA VAL A 24 -4.89 -19.53 31.00
C VAL A 24 -5.40 -20.04 29.66
N ILE A 25 -6.40 -20.93 29.68
CA ILE A 25 -7.02 -21.45 28.44
C ILE A 25 -7.63 -20.32 27.63
N LEU A 26 -8.43 -19.45 28.25
CA LEU A 26 -9.04 -18.30 27.58
C LEU A 26 -7.99 -17.33 27.04
N SER A 27 -6.90 -17.11 27.76
CA SER A 27 -5.80 -16.26 27.31
C SER A 27 -5.08 -16.85 26.09
N ILE A 28 -4.80 -18.16 26.08
CA ILE A 28 -4.16 -18.83 24.94
C ILE A 28 -5.10 -18.80 23.73
N CYS A 29 -6.38 -19.10 23.92
CA CYS A 29 -7.37 -19.01 22.84
C CYS A 29 -7.50 -17.58 22.30
N GLY A 30 -7.51 -16.57 23.18
CA GLY A 30 -7.56 -15.16 22.78
C GLY A 30 -6.34 -14.76 21.95
N LEU A 31 -5.14 -15.16 22.38
CA LEU A 31 -3.90 -14.90 21.63
C LEU A 31 -3.91 -15.60 20.25
N GLY A 32 -4.35 -16.85 20.20
CA GLY A 32 -4.44 -17.59 18.93
C GLY A 32 -5.41 -16.95 17.94
N VAL A 33 -6.58 -16.50 18.40
CA VAL A 33 -7.55 -15.78 17.56
C VAL A 33 -6.98 -14.42 17.12
N TYR A 34 -6.30 -13.70 18.00
CA TYR A 34 -5.66 -12.42 17.67
C TYR A 34 -4.62 -12.58 16.55
N GLU A 35 -3.72 -13.56 16.67
CA GLU A 35 -2.74 -13.85 15.61
C GLU A 35 -3.39 -14.27 14.30
N ALA A 36 -4.43 -15.12 14.36
CA ALA A 36 -5.16 -15.54 13.17
C ALA A 36 -5.82 -14.36 12.44
N ILE A 37 -6.44 -13.44 13.18
CA ILE A 37 -7.05 -12.22 12.63
C ILE A 37 -5.97 -11.32 12.00
N ALA A 38 -4.87 -11.05 12.72
CA ALA A 38 -3.78 -10.23 12.21
C ALA A 38 -3.20 -10.81 10.91
N HIS A 39 -3.00 -12.13 10.85
CA HIS A 39 -2.50 -12.79 9.64
C HIS A 39 -3.50 -12.74 8.48
N ALA A 40 -4.80 -12.96 8.75
CA ALA A 40 -5.83 -12.90 7.72
C ALA A 40 -5.96 -11.50 7.09
N HIS A 41 -5.81 -10.44 7.90
CA HIS A 41 -5.79 -9.07 7.41
C HIS A 41 -4.60 -8.80 6.49
N TRP A 42 -3.40 -9.27 6.85
CA TRP A 42 -2.22 -9.14 5.98
C TRP A 42 -2.40 -9.84 4.62
N MET A 43 -2.99 -11.04 4.61
CA MET A 43 -3.28 -11.74 3.35
C MET A 43 -4.33 -11.02 2.50
N THR A 44 -5.34 -10.43 3.14
CA THR A 44 -6.40 -9.69 2.45
C THR A 44 -5.83 -8.43 1.79
N LEU A 45 -4.94 -7.74 2.50
CA LEU A 45 -4.24 -6.55 1.99
C LEU A 45 -3.39 -6.87 0.76
N ASP A 46 -2.54 -7.89 0.83
CA ASP A 46 -1.69 -8.27 -0.30
C ASP A 46 -2.54 -8.72 -1.51
N ARG A 47 -3.66 -9.41 -1.28
CA ARG A 47 -4.59 -9.77 -2.36
C ARG A 47 -5.25 -8.54 -3.00
N GLU A 48 -5.65 -7.56 -2.19
CA GLU A 48 -6.25 -6.32 -2.69
C GLU A 48 -5.25 -5.53 -3.54
N ILE A 49 -4.04 -5.28 -3.02
CA ILE A 49 -2.99 -4.55 -3.76
C ILE A 49 -2.66 -5.29 -5.06
N LYS A 50 -2.50 -6.62 -5.00
CA LYS A 50 -2.22 -7.43 -6.18
C LYS A 50 -3.32 -7.31 -7.22
N SER A 51 -4.59 -7.47 -6.83
CA SER A 51 -5.72 -7.37 -7.76
C SER A 51 -5.83 -5.98 -8.40
N VAL A 52 -5.60 -4.91 -7.63
CA VAL A 52 -5.58 -3.55 -8.16
C VAL A 52 -4.41 -3.35 -9.12
N ALA A 53 -3.22 -3.87 -8.78
CA ALA A 53 -2.04 -3.77 -9.63
C ALA A 53 -2.20 -4.56 -10.94
N GLU A 54 -2.78 -5.75 -10.90
CA GLU A 54 -3.09 -6.56 -12.08
C GLU A 54 -4.12 -5.85 -12.97
N THR A 55 -5.21 -5.32 -12.39
CA THR A 55 -6.20 -4.55 -13.15
C THR A 55 -5.58 -3.31 -13.81
N LEU A 56 -4.70 -2.62 -13.07
CA LEU A 56 -4.00 -1.45 -13.59
C LEU A 56 -2.98 -1.83 -14.67
N HIS A 57 -2.28 -2.94 -14.49
CA HIS A 57 -1.34 -3.51 -15.46
C HIS A 57 -2.06 -3.81 -16.79
N ASP A 58 -3.16 -4.55 -16.74
CA ASP A 58 -3.96 -4.90 -17.92
C ASP A 58 -4.48 -3.64 -18.63
N SER A 59 -5.00 -2.68 -17.86
CA SER A 59 -5.49 -1.42 -18.43
C SER A 59 -4.37 -0.62 -19.10
N LEU A 60 -3.17 -0.60 -18.53
CA LEU A 60 -2.01 0.11 -19.08
C LEU A 60 -1.47 -0.58 -20.33
N GLU A 61 -1.35 -1.91 -20.34
CA GLU A 61 -0.86 -2.67 -21.49
C GLU A 61 -1.70 -2.41 -22.76
N THR A 62 -2.99 -2.10 -22.62
CA THR A 62 -3.84 -1.75 -23.76
C THR A 62 -3.52 -0.39 -24.41
N VAL A 63 -2.88 0.52 -23.67
CA VAL A 63 -2.61 1.90 -24.10
C VAL A 63 -1.15 2.13 -24.45
N LEU A 64 -0.23 1.40 -23.82
CA LEU A 64 1.21 1.54 -24.03
C LEU A 64 1.65 0.99 -25.40
N GLN A 65 2.08 1.87 -26.30
CA GLN A 65 2.57 1.48 -27.63
C GLN A 65 4.09 1.46 -27.66
N GLU A 66 4.75 2.52 -27.15
CA GLU A 66 6.20 2.66 -27.20
C GLU A 66 6.86 2.56 -25.80
N PRO A 67 7.95 1.78 -25.65
CA PRO A 67 8.66 1.66 -24.39
C PRO A 67 9.30 2.99 -23.96
N GLY A 68 8.96 3.45 -22.75
CA GLY A 68 9.53 4.65 -22.15
C GLY A 68 8.88 5.98 -22.58
N PHE A 69 7.91 5.95 -23.49
CA PHE A 69 7.02 7.07 -23.75
C PHE A 69 5.66 6.80 -23.07
N LEU A 70 5.04 7.83 -22.50
CA LEU A 70 3.66 7.74 -22.02
C LEU A 70 2.76 8.50 -22.99
N GLU A 71 1.86 7.76 -23.63
CA GLU A 71 0.80 8.34 -24.45
C GLU A 71 -0.17 9.14 -23.56
N PRO A 72 -0.74 10.25 -24.07
CA PRO A 72 -1.69 11.07 -23.31
C PRO A 72 -2.95 10.30 -22.88
N ASP A 73 -3.26 9.17 -23.52
CA ASP A 73 -4.35 8.28 -23.14
C ASP A 73 -4.13 7.61 -21.77
N VAL A 74 -2.87 7.45 -21.30
CA VAL A 74 -2.58 6.94 -19.95
C VAL A 74 -3.14 7.87 -18.87
N LEU A 75 -3.18 9.18 -19.13
CA LEU A 75 -3.75 10.18 -18.23
C LEU A 75 -5.28 10.05 -18.09
N ARG A 76 -5.95 9.33 -19.00
CA ARG A 76 -7.38 8.99 -18.86
C ARG A 76 -7.60 7.84 -17.88
N ILE A 77 -6.64 6.92 -17.78
CA ILE A 77 -6.67 5.79 -16.84
C ILE A 77 -6.23 6.25 -15.45
N ILE A 78 -5.15 7.04 -15.37
CA ILE A 78 -4.60 7.57 -14.12
C ILE A 78 -4.56 9.11 -14.20
N PRO A 79 -5.64 9.81 -13.82
CA PRO A 79 -5.73 11.26 -13.98
C PRO A 79 -4.81 12.06 -13.06
N ASP A 80 -4.38 11.48 -11.94
CA ASP A 80 -3.52 12.13 -10.94
C ASP A 80 -2.03 11.72 -11.14
N LEU A 81 -1.66 11.31 -12.35
CA LEU A 81 -0.31 10.88 -12.67
C LEU A 81 0.59 12.07 -13.04
N CYS A 82 1.76 12.06 -12.43
CA CYS A 82 2.78 13.07 -12.51
C CYS A 82 3.89 12.65 -13.48
N LEU A 83 3.98 13.31 -14.63
CA LEU A 83 4.93 12.99 -15.70
C LEU A 83 6.27 13.69 -15.51
N ILE A 84 7.36 12.92 -15.60
CA ILE A 84 8.75 13.41 -15.61
C ILE A 84 9.20 13.48 -17.07
N LYS A 85 9.00 14.62 -17.73
CA LYS A 85 9.47 14.82 -19.10
C LYS A 85 10.97 15.09 -19.08
N SER A 86 11.79 14.12 -19.48
CA SER A 86 13.21 14.36 -19.80
C SER A 86 13.30 15.05 -21.16
N ASP A 87 13.26 16.38 -21.17
CA ASP A 87 13.69 17.14 -22.34
C ASP A 87 15.22 17.06 -22.42
N LYS A 88 15.73 16.54 -23.54
CA LYS A 88 17.19 16.41 -23.80
C LYS A 88 17.91 17.76 -23.92
N ASN A 89 17.20 18.90 -23.84
CA ASN A 89 17.78 20.25 -23.91
C ASN A 89 17.66 21.06 -22.61
N ILE A 90 17.55 20.43 -21.45
CA ILE A 90 17.53 21.16 -20.17
C ILE A 90 18.72 20.68 -19.32
N PRO A 91 19.70 21.55 -19.01
CA PRO A 91 20.84 21.16 -18.20
C PRO A 91 20.37 20.76 -16.79
N LEU A 92 20.69 19.53 -16.42
CA LEU A 92 20.45 18.95 -15.10
C LEU A 92 21.16 19.77 -14.01
N ASN A 93 20.41 20.64 -13.34
CA ASN A 93 20.79 21.21 -12.05
C ASN A 93 19.56 21.32 -11.12
N TYR A 94 19.04 20.17 -10.66
CA TYR A 94 18.07 19.97 -9.55
C TYR A 94 16.73 20.77 -9.58
N PRO A 95 15.68 20.43 -8.79
CA PRO A 95 14.84 19.24 -8.74
C PRO A 95 13.37 19.60 -9.08
N ASN A 96 13.09 20.02 -10.31
CA ASN A 96 11.74 20.40 -10.73
C ASN A 96 11.49 19.97 -12.18
N LEU A 97 11.66 18.68 -12.43
CA LEU A 97 11.30 18.02 -13.68
C LEU A 97 9.99 17.24 -13.49
N ALA A 98 8.93 17.96 -13.18
CA ALA A 98 7.58 17.42 -13.06
C ALA A 98 6.65 18.39 -13.79
N LEU A 99 6.66 18.30 -15.12
CA LEU A 99 6.16 19.35 -16.01
C LEU A 99 4.65 19.63 -15.82
N ASN A 100 3.90 18.69 -15.23
CA ASN A 100 2.45 18.79 -14.99
C ASN A 100 2.03 18.48 -13.54
N CYS A 101 2.95 18.60 -12.58
CA CYS A 101 2.71 18.25 -11.18
C CYS A 101 2.51 19.47 -10.30
N LEU A 102 1.48 20.25 -10.59
CA LEU A 102 0.92 21.10 -9.55
C LEU A 102 -0.37 20.46 -9.04
N PRO A 103 -0.58 20.37 -7.71
CA PRO A 103 -1.93 20.26 -7.21
C PRO A 103 -2.63 21.55 -7.64
N THR A 104 -3.70 21.47 -8.43
CA THR A 104 -4.73 22.50 -8.31
C THR A 104 -5.26 22.36 -6.89
N SER A 105 -4.69 23.14 -5.97
CA SER A 105 -5.40 23.58 -4.78
C SER A 105 -6.60 24.38 -5.27
N ASP A 106 -7.62 23.69 -5.75
CA ASP A 106 -8.94 24.28 -5.93
C ASP A 106 -9.67 24.07 -4.61
N GLU A 107 -9.38 24.98 -3.70
CA GLU A 107 -9.91 25.03 -2.35
C GLU A 107 -11.43 25.30 -2.32
N LYS A 108 -12.11 25.46 -3.46
CA LYS A 108 -13.54 25.78 -3.47
C LYS A 108 -14.27 25.13 -4.64
N ASN A 109 -15.22 24.26 -4.29
CA ASN A 109 -16.35 23.86 -5.14
C ASN A 109 -16.00 23.09 -6.42
N LYS A 110 -15.84 21.77 -6.30
CA LYS A 110 -16.57 20.86 -7.19
C LYS A 110 -16.60 19.44 -6.63
N LYS A 111 -17.78 19.07 -6.13
CA LYS A 111 -18.23 17.66 -6.01
C LYS A 111 -18.45 17.09 -7.40
N ASN A 112 -17.41 17.08 -8.23
CA ASN A 112 -17.41 16.23 -9.39
C ASN A 112 -17.05 14.85 -8.85
N HIS A 113 -17.99 13.92 -8.93
CA HIS A 113 -17.71 12.50 -8.75
C HIS A 113 -16.59 12.12 -9.73
N ARG A 114 -15.33 12.22 -9.29
CA ARG A 114 -14.14 11.75 -10.00
C ARG A 114 -14.12 10.24 -9.75
N LEU A 115 -14.65 9.48 -10.71
CA LEU A 115 -14.65 8.01 -10.72
C LEU A 115 -13.24 7.46 -10.99
N ALA A 116 -12.27 7.83 -10.16
CA ALA A 116 -11.05 7.08 -10.01
C ALA A 116 -11.23 6.24 -8.72
N PRO A 117 -11.11 4.90 -8.76
CA PRO A 117 -11.16 4.06 -7.55
C PRO A 117 -10.07 4.39 -6.52
N TYR A 118 -9.16 5.30 -6.85
CA TYR A 118 -7.91 5.61 -6.16
C TYR A 118 -8.02 6.78 -5.16
N HIS A 119 -9.23 7.23 -4.81
CA HIS A 119 -9.48 8.55 -4.21
C HIS A 119 -8.94 8.76 -2.77
N ASN A 120 -8.41 7.78 -2.06
CA ASN A 120 -8.07 7.97 -0.65
C ASN A 120 -6.60 8.28 -0.34
N ASN A 121 -5.82 8.84 -1.27
CA ASN A 121 -4.41 9.26 -1.03
C ASN A 121 -3.53 8.14 -0.40
N SER A 122 -4.03 6.91 -0.45
CA SER A 122 -3.46 5.74 0.18
C SER A 122 -2.65 4.95 -0.83
N TYR A 123 -2.87 5.18 -2.13
CA TYR A 123 -2.15 4.51 -3.20
C TYR A 123 -1.07 5.41 -3.80
N LEU A 124 0.14 4.86 -3.91
CA LEU A 124 1.27 5.45 -4.58
C LEU A 124 1.55 4.62 -5.83
N ILE A 125 1.66 5.26 -6.99
CA ILE A 125 1.93 4.62 -8.27
C ILE A 125 3.25 5.18 -8.76
N ARG A 126 4.14 4.32 -9.24
CA ARG A 126 5.39 4.72 -9.89
C ARG A 126 5.60 3.87 -11.13
N LEU A 127 6.08 4.51 -12.18
CA LEU A 127 6.34 3.91 -13.47
C LEU A 127 7.80 4.14 -13.80
N PHE A 128 8.53 3.05 -13.98
CA PHE A 128 9.93 3.06 -14.38
C PHE A 128 10.03 2.54 -15.81
N ASN A 129 10.90 3.14 -16.63
CA ASN A 129 11.22 2.58 -17.94
C ASN A 129 12.15 1.35 -17.79
N ASN A 130 12.43 0.67 -18.90
CA ASN A 130 13.39 -0.45 -18.95
C ASN A 130 14.80 -0.12 -18.43
N SER A 131 15.18 1.17 -18.41
CA SER A 131 16.47 1.63 -17.87
C SER A 131 16.43 1.92 -16.37
N GLY A 132 15.31 1.65 -15.69
CA GLY A 132 15.11 1.93 -14.27
C GLY A 132 14.92 3.42 -13.95
N GLN A 133 14.67 4.26 -14.95
CA GLN A 133 14.41 5.68 -14.77
C GLN A 133 12.93 5.90 -14.49
N LEU A 134 12.63 6.71 -13.47
CA LEU A 134 11.26 7.09 -13.14
C LEU A 134 10.69 7.98 -14.25
N VAL A 135 9.62 7.53 -14.90
CA VAL A 135 8.95 8.24 -15.99
C VAL A 135 7.71 8.96 -15.47
N ALA A 136 7.00 8.35 -14.51
CA ALA A 136 5.84 8.95 -13.90
C ALA A 136 5.60 8.44 -12.48
N PHE A 137 4.92 9.23 -11.65
CA PHE A 137 4.54 8.84 -10.29
C PHE A 137 3.18 9.43 -9.88
N THR A 138 2.64 9.06 -8.73
CA THR A 138 1.55 9.79 -8.07
C THR A 138 1.89 9.97 -6.59
N GLY A 139 1.27 10.96 -5.95
CA GLY A 139 1.53 11.34 -4.56
C GLY A 139 2.69 12.33 -4.40
N LYS A 140 2.86 12.82 -3.16
CA LYS A 140 3.75 13.94 -2.83
C LYS A 140 5.22 13.56 -2.59
N ASP A 141 5.53 12.29 -2.35
CA ASP A 141 6.89 11.90 -1.97
C ASP A 141 7.50 10.79 -2.86
N LEU A 142 8.72 11.08 -3.29
CA LEU A 142 9.64 10.13 -3.91
C LEU A 142 10.50 9.47 -2.82
N PHE A 143 10.30 8.18 -2.63
CA PHE A 143 11.04 7.33 -1.68
C PHE A 143 11.98 6.39 -2.44
N PRO A 144 13.03 5.85 -1.78
CA PRO A 144 14.06 5.08 -2.46
C PRO A 144 13.45 3.95 -3.29
N HIS A 145 13.85 3.93 -4.56
CA HIS A 145 13.60 2.81 -5.45
C HIS A 145 14.39 1.61 -4.93
N SER A 146 13.69 0.55 -4.55
CA SER A 146 14.31 -0.74 -4.35
C SER A 146 13.95 -1.61 -5.55
N SER A 147 14.99 -2.01 -6.28
CA SER A 147 14.87 -2.78 -7.51
C SER A 147 15.01 -4.26 -7.16
N GLY A 148 14.03 -5.08 -7.55
CA GLY A 148 14.19 -6.55 -7.60
C GLY A 148 13.20 -7.37 -6.80
N GLU A 149 12.52 -6.83 -5.78
CA GLU A 149 11.50 -7.60 -5.04
C GLU A 149 10.09 -7.25 -5.48
N ILE A 150 9.26 -8.29 -5.59
CA ILE A 150 7.85 -8.19 -5.97
C ILE A 150 7.04 -7.52 -4.84
N TRP A 151 7.37 -7.79 -3.58
CA TRP A 151 6.70 -7.25 -2.40
C TRP A 151 7.69 -6.54 -1.49
N GLN A 152 7.41 -5.30 -1.13
CA GLN A 152 8.28 -4.51 -0.25
C GLN A 152 7.47 -3.69 0.73
N THR A 153 8.03 -3.45 1.91
CA THR A 153 7.44 -2.53 2.89
C THR A 153 8.45 -1.44 3.21
N PHE A 154 8.10 -0.19 2.97
CA PHE A 154 8.95 0.97 3.27
C PHE A 154 8.24 1.95 4.19
N ARG A 155 8.99 2.91 4.74
CA ARG A 155 8.45 4.01 5.54
C ARG A 155 8.70 5.34 4.86
N ASP A 156 7.71 6.22 4.89
CA ASP A 156 7.88 7.60 4.45
C ASP A 156 8.63 8.46 5.49
N LYS A 157 8.88 9.73 5.15
CA LYS A 157 9.50 10.72 6.07
C LYS A 157 8.64 10.99 7.31
N ASN A 158 7.34 10.76 7.24
CA ASN A 158 6.39 10.93 8.33
C ASN A 158 6.28 9.66 9.21
N GLY A 159 7.02 8.59 8.88
CA GLY A 159 6.98 7.30 9.57
C GLY A 159 5.83 6.38 9.16
N ILE A 160 5.00 6.78 8.19
CA ILE A 160 3.90 5.97 7.66
C ILE A 160 4.48 4.80 6.86
N ARG A 161 3.99 3.59 7.15
CA ARG A 161 4.38 2.38 6.44
C ARG A 161 3.58 2.24 5.15
N TYR A 162 4.26 1.86 4.07
CA TYR A 162 3.65 1.53 2.79
C TYR A 162 4.03 0.12 2.37
N ARG A 163 3.05 -0.65 1.92
CA ARG A 163 3.24 -1.96 1.29
C ARG A 163 3.19 -1.78 -0.22
N GLN A 164 4.23 -2.20 -0.91
CA GLN A 164 4.41 -2.04 -2.36
C GLN A 164 4.44 -3.38 -3.07
N TYR A 165 3.79 -3.40 -4.23
CA TYR A 165 3.82 -4.49 -5.19
C TYR A 165 4.44 -4.01 -6.51
N ALA A 166 5.36 -4.79 -7.07
CA ALA A 166 6.04 -4.49 -8.33
C ALA A 166 5.69 -5.51 -9.43
N LEU A 167 5.38 -5.00 -10.62
CA LEU A 167 5.05 -5.77 -11.82
C LEU A 167 5.83 -5.22 -13.02
N VAL A 168 6.24 -6.10 -13.92
CA VAL A 168 6.79 -5.69 -15.22
C VAL A 168 5.63 -5.29 -16.12
N LEU A 169 5.73 -4.16 -16.80
CA LEU A 169 4.78 -3.71 -17.82
C LEU A 169 5.26 -4.13 -19.20
N HIS A 170 4.30 -4.48 -20.05
CA HIS A 170 4.52 -4.74 -21.46
C HIS A 170 3.78 -3.71 -22.31
N THR A 171 4.28 -3.49 -23.51
CA THR A 171 3.56 -2.77 -24.57
C THR A 171 2.54 -3.70 -25.20
N ARG A 172 1.60 -3.15 -25.97
CA ARG A 172 0.66 -3.91 -26.81
C ARG A 172 1.34 -4.95 -27.72
N ASN A 173 2.59 -4.71 -28.10
CA ASN A 173 3.40 -5.61 -28.92
C ASN A 173 4.20 -6.64 -28.09
N GLN A 174 3.86 -6.84 -26.82
CA GLN A 174 4.54 -7.73 -25.86
C GLN A 174 6.02 -7.39 -25.61
N GLN A 175 6.46 -6.18 -25.96
CA GLN A 175 7.81 -5.72 -25.63
C GLN A 175 7.81 -5.17 -24.20
N ASN A 176 8.86 -5.47 -23.44
CA ASN A 176 9.06 -4.89 -22.10
C ASN A 176 8.99 -3.36 -22.20
N TRP A 177 8.08 -2.76 -21.46
CA TRP A 177 7.93 -1.31 -21.36
C TRP A 177 8.72 -0.77 -20.15
N GLY A 178 8.64 -1.49 -19.04
CA GLY A 178 9.35 -1.16 -17.81
C GLY A 178 8.72 -1.80 -16.58
N THR A 179 8.70 -1.09 -15.45
CA THR A 179 8.19 -1.61 -14.18
C THR A 179 7.14 -0.68 -13.58
N LEU A 180 5.97 -1.24 -13.27
CA LEU A 180 4.93 -0.62 -12.45
C LEU A 180 5.17 -0.96 -10.98
N GLN A 181 5.20 0.04 -10.12
CA GLN A 181 5.18 -0.13 -8.68
C GLN A 181 3.92 0.51 -8.10
N LEU A 182 3.11 -0.29 -7.41
CA LEU A 182 1.92 0.15 -6.69
C LEU A 182 2.13 -0.01 -5.18
N GLY A 183 2.18 1.09 -4.46
CA GLY A 183 2.21 1.16 -3.00
C GLY A 183 0.84 1.45 -2.42
N ARG A 184 0.55 0.90 -1.23
CA ARG A 184 -0.59 1.27 -0.39
C ARG A 184 -0.13 1.64 1.03
N SER A 185 -0.66 2.72 1.58
CA SER A 185 -0.48 3.12 2.97
C SER A 185 -1.08 2.08 3.90
N LEU A 186 -0.32 1.70 4.93
CA LEU A 186 -0.74 0.84 6.02
C LEU A 186 -1.30 1.62 7.21
N GLN A 187 -1.43 2.96 7.10
CA GLN A 187 -1.89 3.79 8.20
C GLN A 187 -3.25 3.34 8.76
N ASP A 188 -4.20 2.99 7.88
CA ASP A 188 -5.50 2.47 8.30
C ASP A 188 -5.33 1.16 9.09
N PHE A 189 -4.44 0.28 8.65
CA PHE A 189 -4.16 -1.01 9.31
C PHE A 189 -3.48 -0.83 10.67
N ASP A 190 -2.55 0.11 10.76
CA ASP A 190 -1.82 0.44 11.99
C ASP A 190 -2.75 1.06 13.04
N GLN A 191 -3.87 1.67 12.64
CA GLN A 191 -4.85 2.25 13.56
C GLN A 191 -5.83 1.22 14.14
N TYR A 192 -6.02 0.07 13.47
CA TYR A 192 -6.94 -0.98 13.93
C TYR A 192 -6.29 -2.04 14.83
N MET A 193 -4.95 -2.12 14.88
CA MET A 193 -4.18 -2.99 15.78
C MET A 193 -3.81 -2.29 17.08
#